data_AF-A0A379SQF8-F1
#
_entry.id   AF-A0A379SQF8-F1
#
_cell.length_a   1.000
_cell.length_b   1.000
_cell.length_c   1.000
_cell.angle_alpha   90.00
_cell.angle_beta   90.00
_cell.angle_gamma   90.00
#
_symmetry.space_group_name_H-M   'P 1'
#
loop_
_entity.id
_entity.type
_entity.pdbx_description
1 polymer ?
#
loop_
_entity_poly.entity_id
_entity_poly.type
_entity_poly.pdbx_seq_one_letter_code
_entity_poly.pdbx_strand_id
1 'polypeptide(L)'
;MGYIGKCWRRPSAPSDRIEVRLQVNTGSLTESTQQSGFSHVIPRIALTQSGGLDAAQARSLWQQGVDPKRPMPPVIVSYDSTLYNLSLPNNRNDLLKEALTYLANISGKLTITPVTVNHALSSEDMVATWPADTKEGWWRYRLKGSALLGHDPAEPLKQPVDAAKIQSFYEKWLHP
;
A
#
# COMPACT_ATOMS: atom_id res chain seq x y z
N MET A 1 22.60 -27.24 -39.85
CA MET A 1 22.36 -25.79 -39.96
C MET A 1 20.86 -25.57 -40.10
N GLY A 2 20.12 -24.77 -39.34
CA GLY A 2 20.31 -23.93 -38.16
C GLY A 2 18.93 -23.31 -37.89
N TYR A 3 18.34 -23.55 -36.71
CA TYR A 3 17.02 -23.04 -36.34
C TYR A 3 17.13 -21.54 -36.03
N ILE A 4 16.45 -20.69 -36.81
CA ILE A 4 16.34 -19.26 -36.48
C ILE A 4 15.13 -19.11 -35.54
N GLY A 5 15.40 -19.18 -34.24
CA GLY A 5 14.44 -18.76 -33.21
C GLY A 5 14.16 -17.28 -33.37
N LYS A 6 12.93 -16.92 -33.75
CA LYS A 6 12.43 -15.55 -33.67
C LYS A 6 12.24 -15.23 -32.19
N CYS A 7 13.25 -14.62 -31.58
CA CYS A 7 13.16 -14.07 -30.23
C CYS A 7 12.21 -12.86 -30.27
N TRP A 8 10.95 -13.06 -29.91
CA TRP A 8 10.01 -11.97 -29.70
C TRP A 8 10.30 -11.33 -28.34
N ARG A 9 11.35 -10.52 -28.26
CA ARG A 9 11.36 -9.41 -27.30
C ARG A 9 10.51 -8.32 -27.92
N ARG A 10 9.32 -8.05 -27.37
CA ARG A 10 8.77 -6.69 -27.55
C ARG A 10 9.85 -5.76 -27.00
N PRO A 11 10.40 -4.82 -27.79
CA PRO A 11 11.08 -3.69 -27.20
C PRO A 11 10.06 -3.08 -26.25
N SER A 12 10.32 -3.05 -24.95
CA SER A 12 9.57 -2.17 -24.06
C SER A 12 9.64 -0.80 -24.71
N ALA A 13 8.48 -0.22 -25.00
CA ALA A 13 8.47 1.05 -25.71
C ALA A 13 9.32 2.04 -24.88
N PRO A 14 10.08 2.96 -25.51
CA PRO A 14 10.85 3.98 -24.77
C PRO A 14 10.01 4.78 -23.76
N SER A 15 8.68 4.72 -23.89
CA SER A 15 7.65 5.31 -23.05
C SER A 15 7.16 4.46 -21.87
N ASP A 16 7.65 3.23 -21.66
CA ASP A 16 7.16 2.39 -20.58
C ASP A 16 7.62 2.96 -19.23
N ARG A 17 6.64 3.21 -18.36
CA ARG A 17 6.84 3.70 -17.00
C ARG A 17 7.53 2.64 -16.15
N ILE A 18 8.24 3.08 -15.12
CA ILE A 18 8.90 2.19 -14.15
C ILE A 18 7.91 1.91 -13.02
N GLU A 19 7.52 0.65 -12.87
CA GLU A 19 6.65 0.20 -11.78
C GLU A 19 7.48 -0.22 -10.57
N VAL A 20 7.29 0.47 -9.45
CA VAL A 20 7.92 0.17 -8.16
C VAL A 20 6.83 -0.32 -7.21
N ARG A 21 7.04 -1.49 -6.62
CA ARG A 21 6.09 -2.11 -5.70
C ARG A 21 6.79 -2.56 -4.43
N LEU A 22 6.22 -2.22 -3.28
CA LEU A 22 6.61 -2.77 -1.99
C LEU A 22 5.46 -3.62 -1.47
N GLN A 23 5.71 -4.93 -1.34
CA GLN A 23 4.78 -5.84 -0.70
C GLN A 23 5.23 -6.11 0.73
N VAL A 24 4.36 -5.81 1.68
CA VAL A 24 4.47 -6.22 3.08
C VAL A 24 3.57 -7.43 3.26
N ASN A 25 4.11 -8.54 3.78
CA ASN A 25 3.35 -9.78 4.03
C ASN A 25 2.54 -9.69 5.33
N THR A 26 1.82 -8.58 5.48
CA THR A 26 0.97 -8.25 6.62
C THR A 26 -0.32 -7.68 6.06
N GLY A 27 -1.44 -8.31 6.39
CA GLY A 27 -2.79 -7.88 6.04
C GLY A 27 -3.73 -8.07 7.22
N SER A 28 -5.04 -8.05 6.99
CA SER A 28 -6.04 -8.15 8.07
C SER A 28 -6.04 -9.49 8.83
N LEU A 29 -5.44 -10.56 8.28
CA LEU A 29 -5.30 -11.85 8.96
C LEU A 29 -4.40 -11.80 10.20
N THR A 30 -3.47 -10.84 10.26
CA THR A 30 -2.56 -10.72 11.40
C THR A 30 -3.16 -9.90 12.54
N GLU A 31 -4.32 -9.29 12.32
CA GLU A 31 -5.05 -8.50 13.32
C GLU A 31 -5.74 -9.40 14.34
N SER A 32 -5.63 -9.05 15.62
CA SER A 32 -6.55 -9.58 16.63
C SER A 32 -7.92 -8.90 16.54
N THR A 33 -8.90 -9.44 17.27
CA THR A 33 -10.24 -8.81 17.37
C THR A 33 -10.20 -7.39 17.93
N GLN A 34 -9.18 -7.00 18.72
CA GLN A 34 -8.99 -5.64 19.21
C GLN A 34 -8.22 -4.73 18.24
N GLN A 35 -7.63 -5.29 17.19
CA GLN A 35 -6.79 -4.63 16.19
C GLN A 35 -7.49 -4.49 14.83
N SER A 36 -8.80 -4.76 14.78
CA SER A 36 -9.62 -4.66 13.57
C SER A 36 -9.39 -3.32 12.85
N GLY A 37 -8.97 -3.37 11.60
CA GLY A 37 -8.72 -2.21 10.73
C GLY A 37 -7.33 -1.59 10.83
N PHE A 38 -6.40 -2.21 11.59
CA PHE A 38 -5.04 -1.68 11.76
C PHE A 38 -4.21 -1.76 10.48
N SER A 39 -4.29 -2.87 9.76
CA SER A 39 -3.64 -3.09 8.46
C SER A 39 -4.13 -2.10 7.40
N HIS A 40 -5.35 -1.57 7.53
CA HIS A 40 -5.90 -0.56 6.63
C HIS A 40 -5.52 0.88 7.03
N VAL A 41 -5.50 1.21 8.34
CA VAL A 41 -5.19 2.57 8.78
C VAL A 41 -3.70 2.89 8.66
N ILE A 42 -2.81 1.92 8.87
CA ILE A 42 -1.35 2.16 8.84
C ILE A 42 -0.90 2.73 7.49
N PRO A 43 -1.27 2.12 6.34
CA PRO A 43 -0.93 2.70 5.05
C PRO A 43 -1.63 4.02 4.79
N ARG A 44 -2.86 4.20 5.28
CA ARG A 44 -3.56 5.49 5.17
C ARG A 44 -2.79 6.60 5.88
N ILE A 45 -2.23 6.33 7.06
CA ILE A 45 -1.33 7.25 7.77
C ILE A 45 -0.07 7.52 6.95
N ALA A 46 0.55 6.46 6.40
CA ALA A 46 1.75 6.56 5.58
C ALA A 46 1.57 7.46 4.34
N LEU A 47 0.39 7.43 3.70
CA LEU A 47 0.07 8.27 2.55
C LEU A 47 -0.04 9.76 2.90
N THR A 48 -0.38 10.09 4.16
CA THR A 48 -0.43 11.50 4.61
C THR A 48 0.92 12.06 5.04
N GLN A 49 1.96 11.22 5.13
CA GLN A 49 3.30 11.63 5.54
C GLN A 49 4.23 11.71 4.32
N SER A 50 5.25 12.56 4.39
CA SER A 50 6.24 12.71 3.31
C SER A 50 7.26 11.57 3.24
N GLY A 51 7.27 10.66 4.23
CA GLY A 51 8.23 9.56 4.30
C GLY A 51 9.67 10.05 4.24
N GLY A 52 10.00 11.13 4.97
CA GLY A 52 11.35 11.70 5.06
C GLY A 52 11.78 12.54 3.84
N LEU A 53 10.91 12.70 2.84
CA LEU A 53 11.12 13.65 1.75
C LEU A 53 10.76 15.07 2.19
N ASP A 54 11.36 16.07 1.54
CA ASP A 54 10.88 17.44 1.68
C ASP A 54 9.49 17.62 1.02
N ALA A 55 8.81 18.72 1.32
CA ALA A 55 7.45 18.96 0.83
C ALA A 55 7.36 19.04 -0.71
N ALA A 56 8.39 19.56 -1.37
CA ALA A 56 8.39 19.69 -2.83
C ALA A 56 8.63 18.32 -3.51
N GLN A 57 9.56 17.53 -2.97
CA GLN A 57 9.84 16.16 -3.39
C GLN A 57 8.63 15.26 -3.19
N ALA A 58 8.02 15.26 -2.00
CA ALA A 58 6.83 14.45 -1.74
C ALA A 58 5.68 14.80 -2.70
N ARG A 59 5.46 16.10 -2.95
CA ARG A 59 4.46 16.56 -3.92
C ARG A 59 4.79 16.11 -5.34
N SER A 60 6.06 16.24 -5.74
CA SER A 60 6.55 15.80 -7.05
C SER A 60 6.38 14.29 -7.25
N LEU A 61 6.71 13.49 -6.23
CA LEU A 61 6.52 12.05 -6.22
C LEU A 61 5.04 11.69 -6.39
N TRP A 62 4.13 12.31 -5.64
CA TRP A 62 2.70 12.00 -5.76
C TRP A 62 2.08 12.44 -7.09
N GLN A 63 2.49 13.59 -7.63
CA GLN A 63 2.01 14.07 -8.92
C GLN A 63 2.48 13.21 -10.10
N GLN A 64 3.66 12.60 -9.98
CA GLN A 64 4.29 11.84 -11.06
C GLN A 64 4.35 10.34 -10.79
N GLY A 65 3.91 9.88 -9.62
CA GLY A 65 3.98 8.50 -9.15
C GLY A 65 2.76 7.65 -9.47
N VAL A 66 1.80 8.20 -10.22
CA VAL A 66 0.61 7.50 -10.68
C VAL A 66 0.61 7.49 -12.20
N ASP A 67 0.30 6.35 -12.81
CA ASP A 67 0.09 6.28 -14.26
C ASP A 67 -1.24 6.96 -14.63
N PRO A 68 -1.24 8.08 -15.37
CA PRO A 68 -2.48 8.74 -15.77
C PRO A 68 -3.33 7.90 -16.75
N LYS A 69 -2.73 6.92 -17.43
CA LYS A 69 -3.44 6.02 -18.37
C LYS A 69 -4.01 4.79 -17.68
N ARG A 70 -3.39 4.34 -16.60
CA ARG A 70 -3.75 3.14 -15.84
C ARG A 70 -3.57 3.40 -14.35
N PRO A 71 -4.41 4.27 -13.76
CA PRO A 71 -4.27 4.60 -12.35
C PRO A 71 -4.48 3.34 -11.52
N MET A 72 -3.47 3.00 -10.71
CA MET A 72 -3.60 2.01 -9.65
C MET A 72 -3.73 2.74 -8.31
N PRO A 73 -4.48 2.17 -7.35
CA PRO A 73 -4.47 2.67 -5.99
C PRO A 73 -3.04 2.70 -5.43
N PRO A 74 -2.63 3.80 -4.76
CA PRO A 74 -1.31 3.90 -4.13
C PRO A 74 -1.03 2.76 -3.16
N VAL A 75 -2.08 2.27 -2.47
CA VAL A 75 -1.99 1.10 -1.60
C VAL A 75 -3.19 0.19 -1.82
N ILE A 76 -2.92 -1.11 -1.80
CA ILE A 76 -3.94 -2.17 -1.78
C ILE A 76 -3.69 -3.04 -0.54
N VAL A 77 -4.69 -3.16 0.34
CA VAL A 77 -4.66 -4.04 1.51
C VAL A 77 -5.50 -5.28 1.24
N SER A 78 -4.91 -6.43 1.48
CA SER A 78 -5.52 -7.75 1.36
C SER A 78 -5.55 -8.43 2.73
N TYR A 79 -6.08 -9.63 2.75
CA TYR A 79 -6.08 -10.50 3.92
C TYR A 79 -4.68 -10.82 4.43
N ASP A 80 -3.74 -11.08 3.54
CA ASP A 80 -2.40 -11.57 3.85
C ASP A 80 -1.27 -10.57 3.57
N SER A 81 -1.58 -9.47 2.90
CA SER A 81 -0.56 -8.58 2.35
C SER A 81 -1.06 -7.15 2.21
N THR A 82 -0.10 -6.22 2.23
CA THR A 82 -0.29 -4.81 1.92
C THR A 82 0.68 -4.44 0.81
N LEU A 83 0.16 -3.91 -0.29
CA LEU A 83 0.92 -3.60 -1.49
C LEU A 83 0.92 -2.10 -1.74
N TYR A 84 2.09 -1.48 -1.68
CA TYR A 84 2.32 -0.10 -2.10
C TYR A 84 2.71 -0.08 -3.58
N ASN A 85 2.06 0.77 -4.37
CA ASN A 85 2.25 0.88 -5.82
C ASN A 85 2.67 2.31 -6.20
N LEU A 86 3.77 2.42 -6.95
CA LEU A 86 4.20 3.65 -7.57
C LEU A 86 4.56 3.38 -9.04
N SER A 87 4.04 4.20 -9.94
CA SER A 87 4.37 4.18 -11.37
C SER A 87 5.10 5.46 -11.71
N LEU A 88 6.38 5.38 -12.05
CA LEU A 88 7.26 6.52 -12.30
C LEU A 88 7.52 6.72 -13.79
N PRO A 89 7.69 7.96 -14.27
CA PRO A 89 8.13 8.19 -15.64
C PRO A 89 9.54 7.61 -15.86
N ASN A 90 9.77 7.09 -17.07
CA ASN A 90 11.11 6.63 -17.46
C ASN A 90 12.11 7.80 -17.46
N ASN A 91 13.41 7.52 -17.29
CA ASN A 91 14.50 8.50 -17.23
C ASN A 91 14.46 9.52 -16.07
N ARG A 92 13.73 9.25 -14.98
CA ARG A 92 13.74 10.08 -13.75
C ARG A 92 14.37 9.34 -12.58
N ASN A 93 15.70 9.23 -12.60
CA ASN A 93 16.48 8.56 -11.55
C ASN A 93 16.36 9.25 -10.18
N ASP A 94 16.13 10.56 -10.18
CA ASP A 94 15.81 11.37 -9.00
C ASP A 94 14.50 10.89 -8.35
N LEU A 95 13.41 10.78 -9.13
CA LEU A 95 12.13 10.27 -8.63
C LEU A 95 12.21 8.82 -8.17
N LEU A 96 12.99 7.99 -8.85
CA LEU A 96 13.21 6.62 -8.42
C LEU A 96 13.88 6.56 -7.03
N LYS A 97 14.90 7.39 -6.81
CA LYS A 97 15.55 7.49 -5.50
C LYS A 97 14.58 8.00 -4.43
N GLU A 98 13.76 9.00 -4.75
CA GLU A 98 12.72 9.53 -3.86
C GLU A 98 11.66 8.48 -3.52
N ALA A 99 11.19 7.72 -4.51
CA ALA A 99 10.24 6.63 -4.33
C ALA A 99 10.79 5.53 -3.41
N LEU A 100 12.04 5.10 -3.65
CA LEU A 100 12.70 4.11 -2.78
C LEU A 100 12.92 4.65 -1.36
N THR A 101 13.27 5.93 -1.22
CA THR A 101 13.41 6.60 0.09
C THR A 101 12.07 6.63 0.83
N TYR A 102 11.01 7.01 0.13
CA TYR A 102 9.64 7.03 0.65
C TYR A 102 9.23 5.64 1.14
N LEU A 103 9.33 4.62 0.28
CA LEU A 103 8.97 3.23 0.62
C LEU A 103 9.79 2.67 1.79
N ALA A 104 11.10 2.93 1.83
CA ALA A 104 11.96 2.49 2.93
C ALA A 104 11.61 3.17 4.27
N ASN A 105 11.19 4.44 4.23
CA ASN A 105 10.79 5.16 5.43
C ASN A 105 9.39 4.72 5.92
N ILE A 106 8.47 4.34 5.03
CA ILE A 106 7.20 3.73 5.44
C ILE A 106 7.42 2.40 6.16
N SER A 107 8.39 1.60 5.74
CA SER A 107 8.64 0.28 6.33
C SER A 107 9.43 0.30 7.64
N GLY A 108 10.01 1.44 8.05
CA GLY A 108 10.88 1.48 9.24
C GLY A 108 10.84 2.75 10.09
N LYS A 109 10.23 3.83 9.60
CA LYS A 109 10.27 5.16 10.26
C LYS A 109 8.91 5.87 10.29
N LEU A 110 7.81 5.14 10.15
CA LEU A 110 6.49 5.72 10.23
C LEU A 110 6.23 6.25 11.65
N THR A 111 5.81 7.51 11.75
CA THR A 111 5.48 8.13 13.05
C THR A 111 3.98 8.05 13.28
N ILE A 112 3.53 7.22 14.23
CA ILE A 112 2.10 7.09 14.54
C ILE A 112 1.79 7.79 15.86
N THR A 113 1.09 8.92 15.75
CA THR A 113 0.59 9.74 16.87
C THR A 113 -0.91 9.96 16.74
N PRO A 114 -1.61 10.38 17.81
CA PRO A 114 -3.03 10.74 17.72
C PRO A 114 -3.31 11.81 16.65
N VAL A 115 -2.39 12.76 16.45
CA VAL A 115 -2.51 13.82 15.44
C VAL A 115 -2.47 13.23 14.02
N THR A 116 -1.49 12.37 13.72
CA THR A 116 -1.36 11.74 12.40
C THR A 116 -2.51 10.78 12.11
N VAL A 117 -3.00 10.06 13.13
CA VAL A 117 -4.17 9.18 13.00
C VAL A 117 -5.40 10.00 12.67
N ASN A 118 -5.68 11.07 13.41
CA ASN A 118 -6.84 11.93 13.16
C ASN A 118 -6.76 12.59 11.78
N HIS A 119 -5.58 13.08 11.39
CA HIS A 119 -5.37 13.65 10.07
C HIS A 119 -5.61 12.64 8.94
N ALA A 120 -5.14 11.39 9.11
CA ALA A 120 -5.40 10.31 8.16
C ALA A 120 -6.90 10.00 8.05
N LEU A 121 -7.61 9.93 9.19
CA LEU A 121 -9.04 9.64 9.25
C LEU A 121 -9.91 10.76 8.68
N SER A 122 -9.47 12.02 8.74
CA SER A 122 -10.17 13.16 8.15
C SER A 122 -9.84 13.40 6.67
N SER A 123 -8.76 12.80 6.18
CA SER A 123 -8.34 12.88 4.77
C SER A 123 -9.09 11.85 3.91
N GLU A 124 -9.10 12.05 2.59
CA GLU A 124 -9.64 11.08 1.64
C GLU A 124 -8.95 9.71 1.81
N ASP A 125 -9.73 8.63 1.74
CA ASP A 125 -9.19 7.28 1.83
C ASP A 125 -8.70 6.82 0.47
N MET A 126 -7.38 6.80 0.30
CA MET A 126 -6.70 6.38 -0.92
C MET A 126 -6.24 4.91 -0.86
N VAL A 127 -6.58 4.19 0.21
CA VAL A 127 -6.28 2.76 0.37
C VAL A 127 -7.43 1.96 -0.23
N ALA A 128 -7.09 1.07 -1.17
CA ALA A 128 -8.05 0.12 -1.72
C ALA A 128 -7.90 -1.24 -1.03
N THR A 129 -8.90 -2.10 -1.17
CA THR A 129 -8.83 -3.48 -0.70
C THR A 129 -8.75 -4.47 -1.85
N TRP A 130 -8.21 -5.65 -1.57
CA TRP A 130 -8.34 -6.81 -2.45
C TRP A 130 -8.98 -7.99 -1.69
N PRO A 131 -10.13 -8.53 -2.17
CA PRO A 131 -10.94 -8.05 -3.29
C PRO A 131 -11.51 -6.63 -3.09
N ALA A 132 -11.84 -5.97 -4.19
CA ALA A 132 -12.33 -4.58 -4.18
C ALA A 132 -13.68 -4.42 -3.45
N ASP A 133 -14.56 -5.42 -3.52
CA ASP A 133 -15.77 -5.50 -2.70
C ASP A 133 -15.72 -6.77 -1.84
N THR A 134 -15.33 -6.60 -0.57
CA THR A 134 -15.25 -7.69 0.40
C THR A 134 -16.63 -8.17 0.88
N LYS A 135 -17.71 -7.44 0.54
CA LYS A 135 -19.09 -7.76 0.92
C LYS A 135 -19.85 -8.47 -0.20
N GLU A 136 -19.23 -8.67 -1.35
CA GLU A 136 -19.84 -9.35 -2.48
C GLU A 136 -20.28 -10.79 -2.12
N GLY A 137 -21.47 -11.18 -2.58
CA GLY A 137 -22.11 -12.43 -2.17
C GLY A 137 -21.28 -13.69 -2.49
N TRP A 138 -20.65 -13.74 -3.66
CA TRP A 138 -19.80 -14.88 -4.04
C TRP A 138 -18.53 -14.95 -3.19
N TRP A 139 -17.94 -13.79 -2.85
CA TRP A 139 -16.75 -13.72 -2.01
C TRP A 139 -17.10 -14.18 -0.60
N ARG A 140 -18.17 -13.65 -0.02
CA ARG A 140 -18.67 -14.08 1.30
C ARG A 140 -19.02 -15.57 1.35
N TYR A 141 -19.56 -16.11 0.27
CA TYR A 141 -19.78 -17.56 0.16
C TYR A 141 -18.45 -18.32 0.18
N ARG A 142 -17.45 -17.86 -0.58
CA ARG A 142 -16.09 -18.46 -0.62
C ARG A 142 -15.34 -18.37 0.71
N LEU A 143 -15.60 -17.34 1.52
CA LEU A 143 -14.99 -17.17 2.85
C LEU A 143 -15.48 -18.21 3.88
N LYS A 144 -16.65 -18.83 3.67
CA LYS A 144 -17.21 -19.80 4.63
C LYS A 144 -16.27 -20.99 4.81
N GLY A 145 -15.92 -21.27 6.06
CA GLY A 145 -14.99 -22.36 6.40
C GLY A 145 -13.51 -22.03 6.18
N SER A 146 -13.18 -20.81 5.77
CA SER A 146 -11.79 -20.35 5.65
C SER A 146 -11.33 -19.58 6.89
N ALA A 147 -10.02 -19.49 7.09
CA ALA A 147 -9.40 -18.64 8.11
C ALA A 147 -9.54 -17.13 7.83
N LEU A 148 -9.99 -16.75 6.61
CA LEU A 148 -10.22 -15.36 6.22
C LEU A 148 -11.51 -14.78 6.84
N LEU A 149 -12.39 -15.64 7.34
CA LEU A 149 -13.66 -15.22 7.93
C LEU A 149 -13.41 -14.41 9.21
N GLY A 150 -13.96 -13.19 9.27
CA GLY A 150 -13.78 -12.29 10.40
C GLY A 150 -12.54 -11.39 10.33
N HIS A 151 -11.75 -11.50 9.25
CA HIS A 151 -10.57 -10.68 8.98
C HIS A 151 -10.80 -9.84 7.72
N ASP A 152 -11.95 -9.19 7.58
CA ASP A 152 -12.23 -8.37 6.39
C ASP A 152 -11.29 -7.15 6.36
N PRO A 153 -10.46 -6.97 5.30
CA PRO A 153 -9.50 -5.88 5.22
C PRO A 153 -10.16 -4.49 5.11
N ALA A 154 -11.46 -4.43 4.83
CA ALA A 154 -12.23 -3.17 4.80
C ALA A 154 -12.90 -2.84 6.14
N GLU A 155 -12.65 -3.60 7.21
CA GLU A 155 -13.26 -3.31 8.52
C GLU A 155 -12.77 -1.97 9.08
N PRO A 156 -13.68 -1.12 9.60
CA PRO A 156 -13.31 0.15 10.17
C PRO A 156 -12.63 -0.06 11.53
N LEU A 157 -11.85 0.95 11.93
CA LEU A 157 -11.21 0.96 13.24
C LEU A 157 -12.24 0.93 14.37
N LYS A 158 -11.97 0.09 15.37
CA LYS A 158 -12.73 0.10 16.62
C LYS A 158 -12.45 1.39 17.39
N GLN A 159 -13.54 2.04 17.83
CA GLN A 159 -13.48 3.24 18.65
C GLN A 159 -13.51 2.87 20.14
N PRO A 160 -12.78 3.60 21.01
CA PRO A 160 -11.86 4.70 20.69
C PRO A 160 -10.54 4.21 20.06
N VAL A 161 -10.00 4.98 19.12
CA VAL A 161 -8.72 4.66 18.47
C VAL A 161 -7.54 4.98 19.39
N ASP A 162 -6.67 3.99 19.61
CA ASP A 162 -5.46 4.12 20.43
C ASP A 162 -4.22 4.09 19.52
N ALA A 163 -3.61 5.26 19.33
CA ALA A 163 -2.43 5.41 18.48
C ALA A 163 -1.23 4.57 18.96
N ALA A 164 -1.09 4.34 20.26
CA ALA A 164 0.01 3.54 20.80
C ALA A 164 -0.13 2.06 20.39
N LYS A 165 -1.37 1.53 20.37
CA LYS A 165 -1.62 0.17 19.90
C LYS A 165 -1.35 0.01 18.40
N ILE A 166 -1.69 1.03 17.60
CA ILE A 166 -1.38 1.03 16.17
C ILE A 166 0.14 1.06 15.96
N GLN A 167 0.86 1.89 16.71
CA GLN A 167 2.33 1.94 16.69
C GLN A 167 2.94 0.57 17.05
N SER A 168 2.47 -0.08 18.11
CA SER A 168 2.97 -1.42 18.49
C SER A 168 2.68 -2.49 17.43
N PHE A 169 1.53 -2.41 16.74
CA PHE A 169 1.23 -3.32 15.63
C PHE A 169 2.14 -3.06 14.43
N TYR A 170 2.37 -1.79 14.10
CA TYR A 170 3.29 -1.38 13.04
C TYR A 170 4.69 -1.91 13.31
N GLU A 171 5.23 -1.70 14.52
CA GLU A 171 6.54 -2.23 14.90
C GLU A 171 6.55 -3.76 14.80
N LYS A 172 5.53 -4.45 15.33
CA LYS A 172 5.53 -5.92 15.29
C LYS A 172 5.62 -6.52 13.87
N TRP A 173 5.01 -5.88 12.88
CA TRP A 173 4.77 -6.50 11.57
C TRP A 173 5.39 -5.80 10.36
N LEU A 174 5.80 -4.53 10.48
CA LEU A 174 6.49 -3.78 9.44
C LEU A 174 7.95 -3.55 9.85
N HIS A 175 8.74 -4.61 9.71
CA HIS A 175 10.20 -4.59 9.87
C HIS A 175 10.87 -5.30 8.68
N PRO A 176 12.03 -4.81 8.18
CA PRO A 176 12.84 -5.49 7.16
C PRO A 176 13.42 -6.83 7.61
#